data_AF-A0A7Y1XMV3-F1
#
_entry.id   AF-A0A7Y1XMV3-F1
#
_cell.length_a   1.000
_cell.length_b   1.000
_cell.length_c   1.000
_cell.angle_alpha   90.00
_cell.angle_beta   90.00
_cell.angle_gamma   90.00
#
_symmetry.space_group_name_H-M   'P 1'
#
loop_
_entity.id
_entity.type
_entity.pdbx_description
1 polymer ?
#
loop_
_entity_poly.entity_id
_entity_poly.type
_entity_poly.pdbx_seq_one_letter_code
_entity_poly.pdbx_strand_id
1 'polypeptide(L)'
;MLIYNVTINVEDSVHLQWLEWMKSTHIPEVLATGKFIEATMTRVLVDEEMGGITYSVQYKVSDRKTLDAYYREDAERLRKKTVQRFGNALVAFRTELQVITIEKGPIKSATTHLFAYGTLQDPEVQKMVFSRGLKGEEDYLKSHSISAKRVGGLYPTIQKSADQNERVNGFVYIISQEELQLVDAYEGEAYQRKEVTLASGIRAWVYTEKTY
;
A
#
# COMPACT_ATOMS: atom_id res chain seq x y z
N MET A 1 1.66 15.43 -20.88
CA MET A 1 1.68 15.25 -19.42
C MET A 1 2.90 15.92 -18.84
N LEU A 2 2.72 16.62 -17.73
CA LEU A 2 3.80 17.33 -17.03
C LEU A 2 3.86 16.86 -15.58
N ILE A 3 5.01 17.07 -14.96
CA ILE A 3 5.19 16.94 -13.51
C ILE A 3 5.59 18.31 -12.98
N TYR A 4 4.82 18.80 -12.01
CA TYR A 4 5.21 19.93 -11.18
C TYR A 4 5.94 19.38 -9.97
N ASN A 5 7.27 19.52 -9.96
CA ASN A 5 8.13 19.06 -8.88
C ASN A 5 8.42 20.20 -7.90
N VAL A 6 8.36 19.88 -6.62
CA VAL A 6 8.76 20.76 -5.53
C VAL A 6 9.80 20.03 -4.70
N THR A 7 11.02 20.55 -4.68
CA THR A 7 12.09 20.10 -3.78
C THR A 7 12.08 20.99 -2.55
N ILE A 8 11.99 20.43 -1.35
CA ILE A 8 11.92 21.16 -0.08
C ILE A 8 13.02 20.65 0.85
N ASN A 9 13.94 21.53 1.24
CA ASN A 9 14.81 21.31 2.39
C ASN A 9 14.09 21.81 3.64
N VAL A 10 14.07 20.98 4.68
CA VAL A 10 13.29 21.17 5.91
C VAL A 10 14.22 21.10 7.09
N GLU A 11 14.20 22.10 7.97
CA GLU A 11 14.99 22.05 9.20
C GLU A 11 14.60 20.85 10.09
N ASP A 12 15.61 20.25 10.73
CA ASP A 12 15.43 19.06 11.57
C ASP A 12 14.43 19.30 12.72
N SER A 13 14.36 20.52 13.23
CA SER A 13 13.48 20.90 14.34
C SER A 13 11.98 20.71 14.02
N VAL A 14 11.59 20.82 12.74
CA VAL A 14 10.19 20.80 12.30
C VAL A 14 9.87 19.66 11.36
N HIS A 15 10.86 18.86 10.93
CA HIS A 15 10.70 17.91 9.82
C HIS A 15 9.59 16.88 10.05
N LEU A 16 9.44 16.34 11.27
CA LEU A 16 8.39 15.34 11.56
C LEU A 16 6.98 15.95 11.46
N GLN A 17 6.80 17.14 12.01
CA GLN A 17 5.52 17.85 11.99
C GLN A 17 5.15 18.28 10.57
N TRP A 18 6.16 18.74 9.81
CA TRP A 18 5.99 19.09 8.41
C TRP A 18 5.63 17.86 7.56
N LEU A 19 6.32 16.74 7.75
CA LEU A 19 6.06 15.49 7.03
C LEU A 19 4.64 14.99 7.28
N GLU A 20 4.19 14.98 8.53
CA GLU A 20 2.83 14.58 8.87
C GLU A 20 1.79 15.53 8.26
N TRP A 21 2.04 16.84 8.31
CA TRP A 21 1.15 17.83 7.70
C TRP A 21 1.08 17.70 6.17
N MET A 22 2.20 17.39 5.52
CA MET A 22 2.23 17.16 4.07
C MET A 22 1.35 15.96 3.68
N LYS A 23 1.46 14.85 4.42
CA LYS A 23 0.69 13.61 4.18
C LYS A 23 -0.79 13.77 4.48
N SER A 24 -1.13 14.37 5.63
CA SER A 24 -2.51 14.45 6.12
C SER A 24 -3.30 15.63 5.58
N THR A 25 -2.63 16.72 5.17
CA THR A 25 -3.30 17.98 4.82
C THR A 25 -2.87 18.53 3.45
N HIS A 26 -1.60 18.87 3.26
CA HIS A 26 -1.20 19.69 2.09
C HIS A 26 -1.34 18.95 0.77
N ILE A 27 -0.79 17.73 0.66
CA ILE A 27 -0.90 16.92 -0.56
C ILE A 27 -2.37 16.62 -0.87
N PRO A 28 -3.20 16.17 0.10
CA PRO A 28 -4.64 16.04 -0.11
C PRO A 28 -5.33 17.32 -0.61
N GLU A 29 -5.00 18.49 -0.05
CA GLU A 29 -5.57 19.76 -0.51
C GLU A 29 -5.16 20.13 -1.94
N VAL A 30 -3.91 19.88 -2.32
CA VAL A 30 -3.42 20.09 -3.69
C VAL A 30 -4.16 19.16 -4.66
N LEU A 31 -4.33 17.88 -4.31
CA LEU A 31 -5.09 16.92 -5.12
C LEU A 31 -6.58 17.26 -5.20
N ALA A 32 -7.17 17.76 -4.11
CA ALA A 32 -8.58 18.17 -4.05
C ALA A 32 -8.92 19.36 -4.97
N THR A 33 -7.92 20.08 -5.50
CA THR A 33 -8.14 21.07 -6.57
C THR A 33 -8.67 20.45 -7.87
N GLY A 34 -8.52 19.12 -8.03
CA GLY A 34 -8.87 18.39 -9.25
C GLY A 34 -7.90 18.63 -10.41
N LYS A 35 -6.82 19.39 -10.20
CA LYS A 35 -5.85 19.76 -11.25
C LYS A 35 -4.69 18.76 -11.38
N PHE A 36 -4.51 17.88 -10.40
CA PHE A 36 -3.45 16.87 -10.39
C PHE A 36 -4.05 15.48 -10.30
N ILE A 37 -3.43 14.55 -11.04
CA ILE A 37 -3.86 13.15 -11.16
C ILE A 37 -3.27 12.31 -10.03
N GLU A 38 -2.05 12.63 -9.62
CA GLU A 38 -1.23 11.83 -8.73
C GLU A 38 -0.20 12.73 -8.05
N ALA A 39 0.17 12.37 -6.82
CA ALA A 39 1.26 12.98 -6.08
C ALA A 39 2.20 11.90 -5.55
N THR A 40 3.51 12.10 -5.70
CA THR A 40 4.53 11.21 -5.15
C THR A 40 5.46 12.04 -4.27
N MET A 41 5.60 11.66 -3.00
CA MET A 41 6.52 12.29 -2.06
C MET A 41 7.69 11.34 -1.78
N THR A 42 8.92 11.83 -1.98
CA THR A 42 10.16 11.08 -1.76
C THR A 42 11.09 11.87 -0.86
N ARG A 43 11.98 11.16 -0.16
CA ARG A 43 13.12 11.74 0.55
C ARG A 43 14.35 11.65 -0.34
N VAL A 44 15.15 12.70 -0.39
CA VAL A 44 16.46 12.68 -1.04
C VAL A 44 17.45 11.99 -0.09
N LEU A 45 18.10 10.93 -0.58
CA LEU A 45 19.05 10.12 0.18
C LEU A 45 20.49 10.57 -0.10
N VAL A 46 20.80 11.82 0.28
CA VAL A 46 22.16 12.36 0.22
C VAL A 46 22.56 12.73 1.64
N ASP A 47 23.79 12.42 2.04
CA ASP A 47 24.39 12.97 3.27
C ASP A 47 24.65 14.46 3.03
N GLU A 48 23.69 15.30 3.45
CA GLU A 48 23.85 16.74 3.41
C GLU A 48 24.67 17.18 4.63
N GLU A 49 25.90 17.68 4.42
CA GLU A 49 26.73 18.27 5.49
C GLU A 49 26.11 19.55 6.08
N MET A 50 25.18 20.17 5.35
CA MET A 50 24.41 21.32 5.79
C MET A 50 23.02 20.84 6.23
N GLY A 51 22.83 20.74 7.54
CA GLY A 51 21.69 20.05 8.19
C GLY A 51 20.27 20.37 7.68
N GLY A 52 19.32 19.57 8.15
CA GLY A 52 17.96 19.48 7.59
C GLY A 52 17.78 18.23 6.72
N ILE A 53 16.53 18.02 6.28
CA ILE A 53 16.15 16.88 5.45
C ILE A 53 15.49 17.37 4.16
N THR A 54 16.03 16.94 3.02
CA THR A 54 15.49 17.26 1.71
C THR A 54 14.46 16.23 1.23
N TYR A 55 13.31 16.73 0.77
CA TYR A 55 12.23 15.96 0.16
C TYR A 55 11.93 16.47 -1.25
N SER A 56 11.40 15.59 -2.10
CA SER A 56 10.81 15.95 -3.40
C SER A 56 9.34 15.54 -3.43
N VAL A 57 8.48 16.44 -3.88
CA VAL A 57 7.06 16.16 -4.10
C VAL A 57 6.74 16.42 -5.56
N GLN A 58 6.32 15.39 -6.25
CA GLN A 58 6.02 15.41 -7.68
C GLN A 58 4.51 15.31 -7.88
N TYR A 59 3.93 16.33 -8.49
CA TYR A 59 2.51 16.37 -8.82
C TYR A 59 2.32 16.23 -10.32
N LYS A 60 1.57 15.20 -10.73
CA LYS A 60 1.35 14.85 -12.13
C LYS A 60 0.11 15.56 -12.67
N VAL A 61 0.25 16.23 -13.80
CA VAL A 61 -0.82 17.01 -14.44
C VAL A 61 -0.94 16.67 -15.93
N SER A 62 -2.17 16.62 -16.44
CA SER A 62 -2.49 16.19 -17.80
C SER A 62 -1.81 17.06 -18.86
N ASP A 63 -1.91 18.37 -18.69
CA ASP A 63 -1.57 19.37 -19.71
C ASP A 63 -1.17 20.72 -19.09
N ARG A 64 -0.61 21.59 -19.93
CA ARG A 64 -0.10 22.90 -19.53
C ARG A 64 -1.20 23.86 -19.05
N LYS A 65 -2.37 23.85 -19.71
CA LYS A 65 -3.48 24.75 -19.39
C LYS A 65 -3.98 24.49 -17.96
N THR A 66 -4.05 23.23 -17.56
CA THR A 66 -4.42 22.81 -16.20
C THR A 66 -3.38 23.25 -15.17
N LEU A 67 -2.09 23.15 -15.48
CA LEU A 67 -1.02 23.64 -14.61
C LEU A 67 -1.05 25.17 -14.44
N ASP A 68 -1.27 25.90 -15.53
CA ASP A 68 -1.38 27.36 -15.48
C ASP A 68 -2.62 27.79 -14.67
N ALA A 69 -3.73 27.05 -14.76
CA ALA A 69 -4.89 27.27 -13.90
C ALA A 69 -4.56 27.07 -12.42
N TYR A 70 -3.79 26.02 -12.07
CA TYR A 70 -3.31 25.81 -10.70
C TYR A 70 -2.49 27.00 -10.19
N TYR A 71 -1.60 27.54 -11.01
CA TYR A 71 -0.80 28.71 -10.62
C TYR A 71 -1.66 29.94 -10.33
N ARG A 72 -2.69 30.19 -11.14
CA ARG A 72 -3.56 31.36 -10.97
C ARG A 72 -4.55 31.23 -9.80
N GLU A 73 -5.10 30.04 -9.59
CA GLU A 73 -6.25 29.85 -8.71
C GLU A 73 -5.88 29.35 -7.32
N ASP A 74 -4.81 28.55 -7.19
CA ASP A 74 -4.57 27.77 -5.98
C ASP A 74 -3.15 27.93 -5.40
N ALA A 75 -2.15 28.06 -6.27
CA ALA A 75 -0.75 27.97 -5.85
C ALA A 75 -0.38 29.01 -4.79
N GLU A 76 -0.82 30.27 -4.94
CA GLU A 76 -0.52 31.32 -3.98
C GLU A 76 -1.13 31.04 -2.60
N ARG A 77 -2.42 30.66 -2.57
CA ARG A 77 -3.16 30.34 -1.34
C ARG A 77 -2.52 29.17 -0.59
N LEU A 78 -2.21 28.09 -1.30
CA LEU A 78 -1.61 26.89 -0.72
C LEU A 78 -0.18 27.15 -0.23
N ARG A 79 0.61 27.94 -0.97
CA ARG A 79 1.96 28.36 -0.54
C ARG A 79 1.91 29.23 0.72
N LYS A 80 0.99 30.21 0.78
CA LYS A 80 0.80 31.07 1.95
C LYS A 80 0.47 30.24 3.19
N LYS A 81 -0.36 29.21 3.07
CA LYS A 81 -0.68 28.29 4.19
C LYS A 81 0.55 27.55 4.71
N THR A 82 1.43 27.09 3.82
CA THR A 82 2.71 26.47 4.22
C THR A 82 3.61 27.45 4.96
N VAL A 83 3.79 28.66 4.42
CA VAL A 83 4.62 29.71 5.04
C VAL A 83 4.06 30.16 6.39
N GLN A 84 2.74 30.31 6.52
CA GLN A 84 2.11 30.65 7.80
C GLN A 84 2.38 29.61 8.89
N ARG A 85 2.53 28.33 8.51
CA ARG A 85 2.70 27.24 9.47
C ARG A 85 4.16 26.97 9.85
N PHE A 86 5.08 27.07 8.89
CA PHE A 86 6.48 26.68 9.10
C PHE A 86 7.48 27.82 8.86
N GLY A 87 7.01 29.00 8.44
CA GLY A 87 7.82 30.20 8.28
C GLY A 87 9.06 29.97 7.42
N ASN A 88 10.21 30.32 7.99
CA ASN A 88 11.50 30.25 7.32
C ASN A 88 12.20 28.89 7.48
N ALA A 89 11.60 27.92 8.19
CA ALA A 89 12.18 26.60 8.42
C ALA A 89 12.12 25.68 7.19
N LEU A 90 11.66 26.21 6.04
CA LEU A 90 11.51 25.50 4.78
C LEU A 90 12.11 26.32 3.65
N VAL A 91 12.96 25.68 2.85
CA VAL A 91 13.45 26.24 1.58
C VAL A 91 12.94 25.37 0.45
N ALA A 92 12.09 25.93 -0.41
CA ALA A 92 11.44 25.18 -1.50
C ALA A 92 11.83 25.70 -2.88
N PHE A 93 12.31 24.79 -3.73
CA PHE A 93 12.62 25.00 -5.14
C PHE A 93 11.59 24.25 -6.01
N ARG A 94 11.21 24.83 -7.15
CA ARG A 94 10.11 24.33 -7.99
C ARG A 94 10.57 24.19 -9.43
N THR A 95 10.25 23.06 -10.04
CA THR A 95 10.59 22.76 -11.43
C THR A 95 9.41 22.13 -12.16
N GLU A 96 9.35 22.37 -13.47
CA GLU A 96 8.41 21.72 -14.37
C GLU A 96 9.16 20.69 -15.20
N LEU A 97 8.70 19.45 -15.19
CA LEU A 97 9.29 18.36 -15.97
C LEU A 97 8.28 17.91 -17.01
N GLN A 98 8.73 17.76 -18.26
CA GLN A 98 7.94 17.12 -19.28
C GLN A 98 8.14 15.61 -19.21
N VAL A 99 7.04 14.87 -19.13
CA VAL A 99 7.12 13.41 -19.24
C VAL A 99 7.30 13.05 -20.70
N ILE A 100 8.49 12.55 -21.04
CA ILE A 100 8.81 12.07 -22.39
C ILE A 100 8.25 10.65 -22.58
N THR A 101 8.59 9.74 -21.66
CA THR A 101 8.12 8.35 -21.66
C THR A 101 7.94 7.86 -20.23
N ILE A 102 6.98 6.97 -20.01
CA ILE A 102 6.87 6.18 -18.78
C ILE A 102 6.93 4.71 -19.19
N GLU A 103 8.03 4.05 -18.86
CA GLU A 103 8.13 2.60 -18.95
C GLU A 103 7.56 2.00 -17.68
N LYS A 104 6.44 1.29 -17.79
CA LYS A 104 5.95 0.45 -16.70
C LYS A 104 6.56 -0.92 -16.88
N GLY A 105 7.19 -1.45 -15.83
CA GLY A 105 7.51 -2.87 -15.78
C GLY A 105 6.25 -3.72 -16.03
N PRO A 106 6.39 -5.02 -16.34
CA PRO A 106 5.24 -5.88 -16.58
C PRO A 106 4.26 -5.75 -15.41
N ILE A 107 3.01 -5.38 -15.72
CA ILE A 107 1.92 -5.41 -14.74
C ILE A 107 1.72 -6.88 -14.38
N LYS A 108 2.26 -7.30 -13.24
CA LYS A 108 2.12 -8.66 -12.74
C LYS A 108 0.70 -8.79 -12.19
N SER A 109 -0.23 -9.24 -13.03
CA SER A 109 -1.65 -9.30 -12.66
C SER A 109 -1.85 -10.26 -11.49
N ALA A 110 -2.85 -9.98 -10.66
CA ALA A 110 -3.29 -10.92 -9.64
C ALA A 110 -3.91 -12.14 -10.33
N THR A 111 -3.12 -13.22 -10.45
CA THR A 111 -3.50 -14.47 -11.13
C THR A 111 -3.65 -15.65 -10.16
N THR A 112 -3.34 -15.45 -8.90
CA THR A 112 -3.26 -16.51 -7.91
C THR A 112 -4.39 -16.38 -6.90
N HIS A 113 -4.99 -17.50 -6.54
CA HIS A 113 -6.01 -17.56 -5.50
C HIS A 113 -5.38 -17.90 -4.14
N LEU A 114 -5.77 -17.19 -3.10
CA LEU A 114 -5.41 -17.42 -1.71
C LEU A 114 -6.69 -17.71 -0.92
N PHE A 115 -6.75 -18.86 -0.27
CA PHE A 115 -7.84 -19.21 0.64
C PHE A 115 -7.48 -18.86 2.08
N ALA A 116 -8.22 -17.92 2.66
CA ALA A 116 -8.06 -17.47 4.03
C ALA A 116 -9.23 -17.96 4.89
N TYR A 117 -8.92 -18.62 5.99
CA TYR A 117 -9.87 -19.15 6.97
C TYR A 117 -9.65 -18.57 8.39
N GLY A 118 -8.76 -17.59 8.53
CA GLY A 118 -8.32 -17.01 9.81
C GLY A 118 -8.14 -15.49 9.74
N THR A 119 -7.08 -14.98 10.35
CA THR A 119 -6.85 -13.52 10.58
C THR A 119 -6.76 -12.69 9.30
N LEU A 120 -6.34 -13.27 8.17
CA LEU A 120 -6.32 -12.59 6.86
C LEU A 120 -7.72 -12.22 6.32
N GLN A 121 -8.80 -12.65 6.98
CA GLN A 121 -10.15 -12.15 6.70
C GLN A 121 -10.40 -10.76 7.28
N ASP A 122 -9.61 -10.32 8.26
CA ASP A 122 -9.76 -9.02 8.90
C ASP A 122 -9.28 -7.88 7.96
N PRO A 123 -10.12 -6.87 7.66
CA PRO A 123 -9.74 -5.73 6.82
C PRO A 123 -8.51 -4.95 7.32
N GLU A 124 -8.28 -4.86 8.63
CA GLU A 124 -7.11 -4.17 9.19
C GLU A 124 -5.82 -4.98 8.97
N VAL A 125 -5.90 -6.31 9.11
CA VAL A 125 -4.79 -7.20 8.74
C VAL A 125 -4.50 -7.10 7.24
N GLN A 126 -5.53 -7.04 6.40
CA GLN A 126 -5.34 -6.88 4.95
C GLN A 126 -4.65 -5.56 4.59
N LYS A 127 -5.06 -4.45 5.21
CA LYS A 127 -4.37 -3.16 5.02
C LYS A 127 -2.92 -3.22 5.50
N MET A 128 -2.66 -3.92 6.61
CA MET A 128 -1.30 -4.08 7.11
C MET A 128 -0.41 -4.90 6.17
N VAL A 129 -0.91 -6.01 5.62
CA VAL A 129 -0.14 -6.94 4.78
C VAL A 129 -0.06 -6.46 3.33
N PHE A 130 -1.18 -6.04 2.74
CA PHE A 130 -1.29 -5.72 1.31
C PHE A 130 -1.34 -4.22 1.02
N SER A 131 -1.36 -3.35 2.04
CA SER A 131 -1.59 -1.90 1.88
C SER A 131 -2.91 -1.54 1.19
N ARG A 132 -3.85 -2.50 1.09
CA ARG A 132 -5.18 -2.35 0.46
C ARG A 132 -6.13 -3.43 0.99
N GLY A 133 -7.43 -3.20 0.85
CA GLY A 133 -8.43 -4.25 1.07
C GLY A 133 -8.44 -5.26 -0.10
N LEU A 134 -8.67 -6.54 0.22
CA LEU A 134 -8.87 -7.58 -0.78
C LEU A 134 -10.36 -7.74 -1.09
N LYS A 135 -10.68 -7.99 -2.36
CA LYS A 135 -12.01 -8.49 -2.76
C LYS A 135 -11.94 -10.00 -2.81
N GLY A 136 -12.77 -10.66 -2.01
CA GLY A 136 -12.85 -12.11 -1.97
C GLY A 136 -14.26 -12.62 -2.11
N GLU A 137 -14.38 -13.89 -2.46
CA GLU A 137 -15.63 -14.63 -2.54
C GLU A 137 -15.66 -15.69 -1.44
N GLU A 138 -16.84 -15.98 -0.90
CA GLU A 138 -17.00 -17.04 0.08
C GLU A 138 -16.83 -18.42 -0.59
N ASP A 139 -16.02 -19.28 0.01
CA ASP A 139 -15.82 -20.65 -0.44
C ASP A 139 -15.48 -21.55 0.75
N TYR A 140 -15.39 -22.86 0.54
CA TYR A 140 -15.04 -23.80 1.59
C TYR A 140 -14.15 -24.95 1.11
N LEU A 141 -13.29 -25.40 2.01
CA LEU A 141 -12.42 -26.55 1.81
C LEU A 141 -13.09 -27.81 2.40
N LYS A 142 -13.29 -28.84 1.57
CA LYS A 142 -13.87 -30.13 1.99
C LYS A 142 -12.82 -31.02 2.69
N SER A 143 -13.29 -31.91 3.58
CA SER A 143 -12.48 -32.93 4.26
C SER A 143 -11.34 -32.36 5.11
N HIS A 144 -11.53 -31.15 5.64
CA HIS A 144 -10.60 -30.49 6.56
C HIS A 144 -11.41 -29.90 7.71
N SER A 145 -10.81 -29.87 8.90
CA SER A 145 -11.34 -29.17 10.07
C SER A 145 -10.33 -28.18 10.63
N ILE A 146 -10.85 -27.13 11.26
CA ILE A 146 -10.04 -26.22 12.04
C ILE A 146 -9.64 -26.96 13.32
N SER A 147 -8.35 -27.20 13.49
CA SER A 147 -7.80 -27.82 14.68
C SER A 147 -8.02 -26.94 15.90
N ALA A 148 -8.34 -27.57 17.03
CA ALA A 148 -8.40 -26.91 18.33
C ALA A 148 -7.02 -26.43 18.82
N LYS A 149 -5.92 -26.95 18.24
CA LYS A 149 -4.57 -26.46 18.51
C LYS A 149 -4.33 -25.16 17.75
N ARG A 150 -4.23 -24.07 18.50
CA ARG A 150 -3.80 -22.77 17.97
C ARG A 150 -2.28 -22.67 18.04
N VAL A 151 -1.63 -22.37 16.91
CA VAL A 151 -0.19 -22.04 16.93
C VAL A 151 -0.04 -20.73 17.71
N GLY A 152 0.79 -20.74 18.75
CA GLY A 152 0.96 -19.59 19.65
C GLY A 152 -0.29 -19.19 20.45
N GLY A 153 -1.32 -20.04 20.55
CA GLY A 153 -2.56 -19.74 21.29
C GLY A 153 -3.56 -18.80 20.59
N LEU A 154 -3.19 -18.21 19.45
CA LEU A 154 -3.96 -17.16 18.77
C LEU A 154 -4.45 -17.55 17.37
N TYR A 155 -3.72 -18.40 16.65
CA TYR A 155 -4.00 -18.65 15.21
C TYR A 155 -4.59 -20.03 14.94
N PRO A 156 -5.75 -20.12 14.26
CA PRO A 156 -6.36 -21.40 13.89
C PRO A 156 -5.50 -22.12 12.84
N THR A 157 -5.34 -23.44 13.00
CA THR A 157 -4.67 -24.30 12.00
C THR A 157 -5.70 -25.23 11.35
N ILE A 158 -5.51 -25.59 10.07
CA ILE A 158 -6.31 -26.66 9.45
C ILE A 158 -5.60 -28.01 9.51
N GLN A 159 -6.36 -29.06 9.84
CA GLN A 159 -5.92 -30.45 9.75
C GLN A 159 -6.86 -31.22 8.83
N LYS A 160 -6.30 -32.21 8.12
CA LYS A 160 -7.09 -33.08 7.24
C LYS A 160 -7.97 -33.96 8.12
N SER A 161 -9.27 -33.93 7.89
CA SER A 161 -10.23 -34.76 8.64
C SER A 161 -10.46 -36.09 7.93
N ALA A 162 -10.68 -37.14 8.72
CA ALA A 162 -11.15 -38.43 8.22
C ALA A 162 -12.65 -38.39 7.85
N ASP A 163 -13.39 -37.40 8.36
CA ASP A 163 -14.79 -37.20 8.01
C ASP A 163 -14.91 -36.37 6.73
N GLN A 164 -15.60 -36.93 5.72
CA GLN A 164 -15.83 -36.26 4.44
C GLN A 164 -16.87 -35.12 4.54
N ASN A 165 -17.64 -35.06 5.63
CA ASN A 165 -18.63 -34.01 5.87
C ASN A 165 -18.05 -32.78 6.57
N GLU A 166 -16.83 -32.85 7.11
CA GLU A 166 -16.18 -31.67 7.70
C GLU A 166 -15.71 -30.70 6.62
N ARG A 167 -16.00 -29.41 6.86
CA ARG A 167 -15.67 -28.31 5.96
C ARG A 167 -15.12 -27.11 6.73
N VAL A 168 -14.14 -26.44 6.13
CA VAL A 168 -13.64 -25.15 6.62
C VAL A 168 -14.18 -24.06 5.71
N ASN A 169 -15.02 -23.19 6.24
CA ASN A 169 -15.50 -22.01 5.52
C ASN A 169 -14.43 -20.91 5.56
N GLY A 170 -14.31 -20.16 4.46
CA GLY A 170 -13.39 -19.04 4.37
C GLY A 170 -13.67 -18.17 3.16
N PHE A 171 -12.70 -17.32 2.84
CA PHE A 171 -12.75 -16.44 1.69
C PHE A 171 -11.60 -16.79 0.74
N VAL A 172 -11.89 -16.80 -0.55
CA VAL A 172 -10.89 -16.87 -1.61
C VAL A 172 -10.60 -15.46 -2.13
N TYR A 173 -9.35 -15.06 -2.08
CA TYR A 173 -8.86 -13.77 -2.57
C TYR A 173 -8.01 -13.96 -3.82
N ILE A 174 -8.08 -12.99 -4.73
CA ILE A 174 -7.23 -12.94 -5.91
C ILE A 174 -6.06 -11.98 -5.60
N ILE A 175 -4.84 -12.53 -5.59
CA ILE A 175 -3.61 -11.82 -5.25
C ILE A 175 -2.50 -12.08 -6.30
N SER A 176 -1.49 -11.23 -6.33
CA SER A 176 -0.29 -11.44 -7.15
C SER A 176 0.67 -12.46 -6.50
N GLN A 177 1.62 -12.98 -7.28
CA GLN A 177 2.69 -13.85 -6.76
C GLN A 177 3.60 -13.14 -5.74
N GLU A 178 3.74 -11.81 -5.82
CA GLU A 178 4.53 -11.02 -4.87
C GLU A 178 3.75 -10.75 -3.59
N GLU A 179 2.45 -10.47 -3.72
CA GLU A 179 1.55 -10.39 -2.57
C GLU A 179 1.53 -11.72 -1.80
N LEU A 180 1.65 -12.87 -2.49
CA LEU A 180 1.80 -14.16 -1.83
C LEU A 180 3.09 -14.25 -0.98
N GLN A 181 4.18 -13.59 -1.37
CA GLN A 181 5.41 -13.51 -0.56
C GLN A 181 5.21 -12.64 0.69
N LEU A 182 4.37 -11.60 0.62
CA LEU A 182 3.99 -10.82 1.80
C LEU A 182 3.20 -11.67 2.78
N VAL A 183 2.34 -12.57 2.28
CA VAL A 183 1.64 -13.54 3.12
C VAL A 183 2.61 -14.55 3.72
N ASP A 184 3.57 -15.05 2.95
CA ASP A 184 4.63 -15.93 3.49
C ASP A 184 5.37 -15.26 4.66
N ALA A 185 5.68 -13.96 4.54
CA ALA A 185 6.33 -13.19 5.60
C ALA A 185 5.41 -12.94 6.82
N TYR A 186 4.11 -12.73 6.60
CA TYR A 186 3.11 -12.52 7.66
C TYR A 186 2.85 -13.80 8.47
N GLU A 187 2.67 -14.93 7.79
CA GLU A 187 2.38 -16.23 8.41
C GLU A 187 3.62 -16.81 9.12
N GLY A 188 4.81 -16.43 8.67
CA GLY A 188 6.08 -16.76 9.30
C GLY A 188 6.49 -18.24 9.15
N GLU A 189 7.51 -18.67 9.89
CA GLU A 189 8.12 -19.99 9.70
C GLU A 189 7.28 -21.17 10.23
N ALA A 190 6.28 -20.89 11.06
CA ALA A 190 5.40 -21.91 11.67
C ALA A 190 4.37 -22.47 10.69
N TYR A 191 4.14 -21.79 9.57
CA TYR A 191 3.19 -22.19 8.55
C TYR A 191 3.88 -22.49 7.23
N GLN A 192 3.28 -23.41 6.46
CA GLN A 192 3.66 -23.69 5.09
C GLN A 192 2.43 -23.53 4.20
N ARG A 193 2.61 -22.91 3.03
CA ARG A 193 1.56 -22.87 2.02
C ARG A 193 1.43 -24.22 1.33
N LYS A 194 0.19 -24.64 1.12
CA LYS A 194 -0.17 -25.85 0.38
C LYS A 194 -1.23 -25.48 -0.64
N GLU A 195 -1.15 -26.10 -1.82
CA GLU A 195 -2.16 -25.91 -2.84
C GLU A 195 -3.34 -26.86 -2.57
N VAL A 196 -4.56 -26.32 -2.58
CA VAL A 196 -5.81 -27.06 -2.38
C VAL A 196 -6.83 -26.70 -3.45
N THR A 197 -7.79 -27.59 -3.66
CA THR A 197 -8.96 -27.32 -4.52
C THR A 197 -10.17 -27.10 -3.63
N LEU A 198 -10.79 -25.93 -3.75
CA LEU A 198 -11.97 -25.53 -3.00
C LEU A 198 -13.24 -26.16 -3.59
N ALA A 199 -14.37 -26.02 -2.89
CA ALA A 199 -15.62 -26.61 -3.32
C ALA A 199 -16.15 -26.02 -4.64
N SER A 200 -15.84 -24.76 -4.94
CA SER A 200 -16.09 -24.12 -6.24
C SER A 200 -15.31 -24.73 -7.41
N GLY A 201 -14.28 -25.53 -7.12
CA GLY A 201 -13.31 -26.02 -8.11
C GLY A 201 -12.10 -25.11 -8.31
N ILE A 202 -12.03 -23.97 -7.62
CA ILE A 202 -10.89 -23.06 -7.66
C ILE A 202 -9.68 -23.69 -6.96
N ARG A 203 -8.52 -23.64 -7.61
CA ARG A 203 -7.22 -23.97 -7.00
C ARG A 203 -6.68 -22.76 -6.28
N ALA A 204 -6.46 -22.88 -4.97
CA ALA A 204 -5.99 -21.81 -4.11
C ALA A 204 -4.85 -22.27 -3.20
N TRP A 205 -3.98 -21.34 -2.83
CA TRP A 205 -3.01 -21.56 -1.75
C TRP A 205 -3.69 -21.40 -0.40
N VAL A 206 -3.35 -22.28 0.54
CA VAL A 206 -3.80 -22.21 1.92
C VAL A 206 -2.60 -22.42 2.84
N TYR A 207 -2.54 -21.71 3.96
CA TYR A 207 -1.47 -21.88 4.94
C TYR A 207 -1.88 -22.93 5.98
N THR A 208 -0.99 -23.89 6.22
CA THR A 208 -1.18 -25.00 7.16
C THR A 208 0.00 -25.10 8.10
N GLU A 209 -0.19 -25.60 9.32
CA GLU A 209 0.90 -25.81 10.27
C GLU A 209 2.02 -26.67 9.64
N LYS A 210 3.27 -26.23 9.81
CA LYS A 210 4.43 -26.99 9.36
C LYS A 210 4.63 -28.18 10.29
N THR A 211 4.27 -29.37 9.82
CA THR A 211 4.52 -30.63 10.53
C THR A 211 5.98 -31.03 10.30
N TYR A 212 6.78 -31.10 11.38
CA TYR A 212 8.15 -31.62 11.35
C TYR A 212 8.19 -33.15 11.37
#